data_AF-A0A396ZWA6-F1
#
_entry.id   AF-A0A396ZWA6-F1
#
_cell.length_a   1.000
_cell.length_b   1.000
_cell.length_c   1.000
_cell.angle_alpha   90.00
_cell.angle_beta   90.00
_cell.angle_gamma   90.00
#
_symmetry.space_group_name_H-M   'P 1'
#
loop_
_entity.id
_entity.type
_entity.pdbx_description
1 polymer ?
#
loop_
_entity_poly.entity_id
_entity_poly.type
_entity_poly.pdbx_seq_one_letter_code
_entity_poly.pdbx_strand_id
1 'polypeptide(L)'
;MDLTLLLGVDGGGDDSNVQMKYERMQVVLEAINQPAFAFDDADVPTYMHIVSVYTLLVHIVDAPIPPRVIKAHITPSFVSDLLGVIQSQDPRERVMVATVLHNIYAKFKSLRLHIHQQFVHLLMQYVEYGGMGYPYGIPDLLEVLSSIIRGFTTPLQPDHITLLMKTLLPLAKHALVHYHQPLLLCITDFVAKAPTLSSAVVEYLLTHWPHQSTAKQILYLNALEEVLEITPVDCLPQPTKAKITAHLAKCIECVHFQVAERTLFLWNSTQLINHSIFNPRHTRQVLPILFPSLMAAFKTHWHATVRMLAHPVPTDRTKGVFVFRNLHGLVVVGPTAEDQHSREDTTNTPDVVATLRAAASQIVPALAACPVVGTYAGLRPATEHRDYHIAADGAHQWVVVGGIRSTGVTASLGIAEYVGQLIGAWFRPRLAGRHVIAPYVVPTFQELAMQFDGTSNSVTIEGLVHQVTHPLTRWGLQKLLKQQQDTSRL
;
A
#
# COMPACT_ATOMS: atom_id res chain seq x y z
N MET A 1 -15.09 1.13 51.50
CA MET A 1 -15.37 -0.31 51.39
C MET A 1 -14.04 -1.02 51.51
N ASP A 2 -13.86 -1.91 52.49
CA ASP A 2 -12.61 -2.67 52.62
C ASP A 2 -12.62 -3.80 51.57
N LEU A 3 -11.81 -3.65 50.52
CA LEU A 3 -11.72 -4.60 49.40
C LEU A 3 -11.26 -5.99 49.87
N THR A 4 -10.51 -6.06 50.97
CA THR A 4 -10.02 -7.32 51.56
C THR A 4 -11.16 -8.17 52.14
N LEU A 5 -12.15 -7.51 52.76
CA LEU A 5 -13.38 -8.15 53.22
C LEU A 5 -14.30 -8.56 52.06
N LEU A 6 -14.26 -7.81 50.95
CA LEU A 6 -15.05 -8.10 49.76
C LEU A 6 -14.50 -9.30 48.98
N LEU A 7 -13.19 -9.42 48.85
CA LEU A 7 -12.53 -10.45 48.04
C LEU A 7 -12.25 -11.76 48.79
N GLY A 8 -12.37 -11.76 50.13
CA GLY A 8 -12.15 -12.94 50.96
C GLY A 8 -10.68 -13.29 51.14
N VAL A 9 -10.35 -13.99 52.22
CA VAL A 9 -9.00 -14.51 52.50
C VAL A 9 -8.89 -15.93 51.93
N ASP A 10 -7.71 -16.25 51.36
CA ASP A 10 -7.33 -17.51 50.72
C ASP A 10 -8.22 -18.72 51.02
N GLY A 11 -9.03 -19.10 50.03
CA GLY A 11 -9.72 -20.38 49.97
C GLY A 11 -9.45 -20.97 48.59
N GLY A 12 -8.96 -22.21 48.56
CA GLY A 12 -8.54 -22.93 47.35
C GLY A 12 -9.57 -22.93 46.23
N GLY A 13 -9.13 -23.32 45.04
CA GLY A 13 -9.83 -23.23 43.75
C GLY A 13 -11.11 -24.07 43.61
N ASP A 14 -12.04 -23.91 44.54
CA ASP A 14 -13.41 -24.37 44.45
C ASP A 14 -14.24 -23.35 43.64
N ASP A 15 -14.95 -23.83 42.61
CA ASP A 15 -15.67 -22.99 41.64
C ASP A 15 -16.72 -22.07 42.31
N SER A 16 -17.23 -22.47 43.47
CA SER A 16 -18.17 -21.68 44.28
C SER A 16 -17.56 -20.35 44.78
N ASN A 17 -16.27 -20.36 45.13
CA ASN A 17 -15.53 -19.21 45.64
C ASN A 17 -15.18 -18.23 44.51
N VAL A 18 -14.90 -18.78 43.32
CA VAL A 18 -14.61 -18.01 42.11
C VAL A 18 -15.84 -17.21 41.65
N GLN A 19 -17.00 -17.85 41.62
CA GLN A 19 -18.26 -17.21 41.24
C GLN A 19 -18.65 -16.10 42.23
N MET A 20 -18.50 -16.35 43.54
CA MET A 20 -18.77 -15.34 44.57
C MET A 20 -17.85 -14.11 44.43
N LYS A 21 -16.56 -14.32 44.16
CA LYS A 21 -15.61 -13.22 43.92
C LYS A 21 -15.97 -12.41 42.68
N TYR A 22 -16.41 -13.08 41.61
CA TYR A 22 -16.87 -12.42 40.40
C TYR A 22 -18.11 -11.53 40.65
N GLU A 23 -19.16 -12.07 41.26
CA GLU A 23 -20.40 -11.32 41.56
C GLU A 23 -20.12 -10.10 42.44
N ARG A 24 -19.26 -10.23 43.45
CA ARG A 24 -18.86 -9.10 44.29
C ARG A 24 -18.07 -8.04 43.53
N MET A 25 -17.22 -8.45 42.58
CA MET A 25 -16.50 -7.50 41.74
C MET A 25 -17.42 -6.77 40.76
N GLN A 26 -18.47 -7.44 40.26
CA GLN A 26 -19.48 -6.79 39.42
C GLN A 26 -20.20 -5.66 40.17
N VAL A 27 -20.54 -5.85 41.45
CA VAL A 27 -21.12 -4.77 42.28
C VAL A 27 -20.17 -3.57 42.39
N VAL A 28 -18.85 -3.80 42.47
CA VAL A 28 -17.86 -2.72 42.49
C VAL A 28 -17.78 -2.01 41.14
N LEU A 29 -17.80 -2.76 40.03
CA LEU A 29 -17.76 -2.22 38.67
C LEU A 29 -19.04 -1.41 38.33
N GLU A 30 -20.21 -1.89 38.75
CA GLU A 30 -21.48 -1.17 38.65
C GLU A 30 -21.44 0.13 39.45
N ALA A 31 -20.88 0.10 40.68
CA ALA A 31 -20.77 1.29 41.51
C ALA A 31 -19.86 2.38 40.92
N ILE A 32 -18.87 2.01 40.10
CA ILE A 32 -18.01 2.97 39.36
C ILE A 32 -18.56 3.30 37.96
N ASN A 33 -19.79 2.87 37.64
CA ASN A 33 -20.51 3.18 36.41
C ASN A 33 -19.81 2.70 35.14
N GLN A 34 -19.17 1.52 35.20
CA GLN A 34 -18.48 0.92 34.05
C GLN A 34 -19.08 -0.46 33.73
N PRO A 35 -19.42 -0.75 32.45
CA PRO A 35 -19.72 -2.12 32.06
C PRO A 35 -18.44 -2.96 32.19
N ALA A 36 -18.56 -4.14 32.79
CA ALA A 36 -17.44 -5.10 32.79
C ALA A 36 -17.03 -5.42 31.34
N PHE A 37 -15.74 -5.64 31.11
CA PHE A 37 -15.25 -6.17 29.84
C PHE A 37 -15.94 -7.51 29.57
N ALA A 38 -16.84 -7.55 28.58
CA ALA A 38 -17.49 -8.77 28.14
C ALA A 38 -16.62 -9.41 27.06
N PHE A 39 -16.14 -10.62 27.30
CA PHE A 39 -15.60 -11.48 26.26
C PHE A 39 -16.75 -12.36 25.73
N ASP A 40 -16.87 -12.49 24.40
CA ASP A 40 -17.94 -13.25 23.74
C ASP A 40 -17.82 -14.78 23.90
N ASP A 41 -16.77 -15.28 24.56
CA ASP A 41 -16.53 -16.72 24.72
C ASP A 41 -17.23 -17.28 25.97
N ALA A 42 -18.20 -18.16 25.73
CA ALA A 42 -19.00 -18.87 26.73
C ALA A 42 -18.21 -19.87 27.60
N ASP A 43 -16.94 -20.14 27.28
CA ASP A 43 -16.10 -21.10 27.98
C ASP A 43 -15.05 -20.39 28.88
N VAL A 44 -15.39 -20.30 30.17
CA VAL A 44 -14.55 -20.58 31.37
C VAL A 44 -14.92 -19.64 32.54
N PRO A 45 -15.64 -20.14 33.57
CA PRO A 45 -15.98 -19.40 34.80
C PRO A 45 -14.75 -18.87 35.57
N THR A 46 -13.60 -19.56 35.44
CA THR A 46 -12.36 -19.26 36.16
C THR A 46 -11.64 -18.00 35.70
N TYR A 47 -12.04 -17.36 34.59
CA TYR A 47 -11.34 -16.18 34.07
C TYR A 47 -12.09 -14.85 34.33
N MET A 48 -13.41 -14.91 34.56
CA MET A 48 -14.27 -13.73 34.68
C MET A 48 -13.90 -12.82 35.86
N HIS A 49 -13.42 -13.39 36.97
CA HIS A 49 -12.96 -12.61 38.13
C HIS A 49 -11.63 -11.87 37.84
N ILE A 50 -10.70 -12.47 37.09
CA ILE A 50 -9.42 -11.85 36.70
C ILE A 50 -9.66 -10.67 35.76
N VAL A 51 -10.57 -10.83 34.78
CA VAL A 51 -11.00 -9.73 33.90
C VAL A 51 -11.54 -8.56 34.69
N SER A 52 -12.35 -8.84 35.71
CA SER A 52 -12.94 -7.81 36.57
C SER A 52 -11.88 -7.06 37.37
N VAL A 53 -10.84 -7.76 37.85
CA VAL A 53 -9.66 -7.15 38.52
C VAL A 53 -8.90 -6.25 37.56
N TYR A 54 -8.57 -6.71 36.35
CA TYR A 54 -7.86 -5.88 35.37
C TYR A 54 -8.69 -4.66 34.93
N THR A 55 -10.00 -4.83 34.76
CA THR A 55 -10.92 -3.73 34.43
C THR A 55 -10.88 -2.65 35.52
N LEU A 56 -10.95 -3.08 36.79
CA LEU A 56 -10.81 -2.16 37.93
C LEU A 56 -9.42 -1.50 37.95
N LEU A 57 -8.35 -2.25 37.67
CA LEU A 57 -6.99 -1.74 37.67
C LEU A 57 -6.78 -0.68 36.57
N VAL A 58 -7.27 -0.92 35.35
CA VAL A 58 -7.26 0.08 34.26
C VAL A 58 -7.97 1.34 34.73
N HIS A 59 -9.16 1.21 35.34
CA HIS A 59 -9.91 2.34 35.84
C HIS A 59 -9.17 3.11 36.95
N ILE A 60 -8.55 2.41 37.91
CA ILE A 60 -7.73 3.04 38.97
C ILE A 60 -6.55 3.80 38.36
N VAL A 61 -5.88 3.21 37.37
CA VAL A 61 -4.75 3.82 36.68
C VAL A 61 -5.20 5.06 35.89
N ASP A 62 -6.39 5.07 35.29
CA ASP A 62 -6.87 6.18 34.48
C ASP A 62 -7.58 7.28 35.29
N ALA A 63 -8.17 6.94 36.44
CA ALA A 63 -8.90 7.86 37.30
C ALA A 63 -8.07 9.11 37.65
N PRO A 64 -8.67 10.31 37.77
CA PRO A 64 -7.96 11.58 38.02
C PRO A 64 -7.43 11.73 39.46
N ILE A 65 -6.78 10.68 39.97
CA ILE A 65 -6.14 10.62 41.28
C ILE A 65 -4.84 11.45 41.25
N PRO A 66 -4.59 12.33 42.23
CA PRO A 66 -3.37 13.10 42.30
C PRO A 66 -2.13 12.18 42.25
N PRO A 67 -1.14 12.44 41.36
CA PRO A 67 0.02 11.56 41.19
C PRO A 67 0.80 11.27 42.48
N ARG A 68 0.75 12.18 43.46
CA ARG A 68 1.41 12.00 44.76
C ARG A 68 0.82 10.86 45.58
N VAL A 69 -0.48 10.61 45.48
CA VAL A 69 -1.18 9.55 46.24
C VAL A 69 -0.92 8.19 45.62
N ILE A 70 -1.10 8.08 44.30
CA ILE A 70 -1.01 6.79 43.61
C ILE A 70 0.44 6.30 43.42
N LYS A 71 1.42 7.21 43.38
CA LYS A 71 2.86 6.87 43.26
C LYS A 71 3.39 6.04 44.44
N ALA A 72 2.74 6.10 45.61
CA ALA A 72 3.08 5.24 46.73
C ALA A 72 2.70 3.76 46.51
N HIS A 73 1.77 3.49 45.59
CA HIS A 73 1.23 2.16 45.32
C HIS A 73 1.72 1.58 43.99
N ILE A 74 1.84 2.42 42.95
CA ILE A 74 2.41 2.01 41.66
C ILE A 74 3.92 2.23 41.71
N THR A 75 4.63 1.25 42.26
CA THR A 75 6.09 1.25 42.44
C THR A 75 6.81 0.58 41.27
N PRO A 76 8.15 0.75 41.15
CA PRO A 76 8.95 -0.02 40.20
C PRO A 76 8.82 -1.55 40.37
N SER A 77 8.67 -2.03 41.61
CA SER A 77 8.45 -3.46 41.87
C SER A 77 7.10 -3.94 41.32
N PHE A 78 6.03 -3.16 41.53
CA PHE A 78 4.71 -3.45 40.96
C PHE A 78 4.76 -3.57 39.44
N VAL A 79 5.49 -2.66 38.77
CA VAL A 79 5.69 -2.71 37.31
C VAL A 79 6.43 -3.97 36.88
N SER A 80 7.47 -4.38 37.62
CA SER A 80 8.22 -5.60 37.34
C SER A 80 7.35 -6.85 37.50
N ASP A 81 6.54 -6.91 38.55
CA ASP A 81 5.63 -8.03 38.79
C ASP A 81 4.55 -8.11 37.70
N LEU A 82 3.96 -6.97 37.33
CA LEU A 82 2.99 -6.86 36.25
C LEU A 82 3.59 -7.29 34.90
N LEU A 83 4.85 -6.92 34.63
CA LEU A 83 5.57 -7.37 33.44
C LEU A 83 5.84 -8.88 33.45
N GLY A 84 6.05 -9.49 34.62
CA GLY A 84 6.15 -10.95 34.73
C GLY A 84 4.88 -11.66 34.23
N VAL A 85 3.70 -11.06 34.43
CA VAL A 85 2.42 -11.62 33.99
C VAL A 85 2.24 -11.56 32.47
N ILE A 86 3.00 -10.73 31.74
CA ILE A 86 2.90 -10.67 30.26
C ILE A 86 3.29 -11.99 29.59
N GLN A 87 4.00 -12.87 30.32
CA GLN A 87 4.33 -14.23 29.87
C GLN A 87 3.18 -15.24 30.05
N SER A 88 2.00 -14.79 30.51
CA SER A 88 0.81 -15.62 30.64
C SER A 88 0.47 -16.32 29.32
N GLN A 89 0.02 -17.58 29.41
CA GLN A 89 -0.40 -18.35 28.23
C GLN A 89 -1.73 -17.83 27.66
N ASP A 90 -2.55 -17.18 28.47
CA ASP A 90 -3.85 -16.64 28.06
C ASP A 90 -3.69 -15.30 27.31
N PRO A 91 -4.04 -15.21 26.01
CA PRO A 91 -3.97 -13.95 25.26
C PRO A 91 -4.81 -12.82 25.85
N ARG A 92 -5.94 -13.13 26.49
CA ARG A 92 -6.83 -12.12 27.09
C ARG A 92 -6.13 -11.40 28.23
N GLU A 93 -5.33 -12.13 29.01
CA GLU A 93 -4.60 -11.57 30.14
C GLU A 93 -3.47 -10.66 29.66
N ARG A 94 -2.73 -11.11 28.63
CA ARG A 94 -1.65 -10.33 28.05
C ARG A 94 -2.13 -8.98 27.49
N VAL A 95 -3.27 -8.95 26.81
CA VAL A 95 -3.87 -7.71 26.28
C VAL A 95 -4.24 -6.75 27.42
N MET A 96 -4.82 -7.25 28.51
CA MET A 96 -5.15 -6.44 29.68
C MET A 96 -3.90 -5.87 30.35
N VAL A 97 -2.88 -6.71 30.57
CA VAL A 97 -1.59 -6.31 31.13
C VAL A 97 -0.92 -5.25 30.24
N ALA A 98 -0.90 -5.45 28.92
CA ALA A 98 -0.36 -4.48 27.96
C ALA A 98 -1.10 -3.13 28.03
N THR A 99 -2.42 -3.15 28.13
CA THR A 99 -3.25 -1.94 28.30
C THR A 99 -2.90 -1.20 29.58
N VAL A 100 -2.83 -1.91 30.72
CA VAL A 100 -2.44 -1.31 32.01
C VAL A 100 -1.02 -0.73 31.94
N LEU A 101 -0.05 -1.47 31.40
CA LEU A 101 1.33 -1.02 31.25
C LEU A 101 1.44 0.25 30.39
N HIS A 102 0.69 0.31 29.29
CA HIS A 102 0.62 1.49 28.44
C HIS A 102 0.08 2.71 29.20
N ASN A 103 -1.02 2.55 29.95
CA ASN A 103 -1.62 3.65 30.71
C ASN A 103 -0.70 4.12 31.85
N ILE A 104 -0.02 3.19 32.53
CA ILE A 104 1.01 3.51 33.53
C ILE A 104 2.14 4.33 32.89
N TYR A 105 2.64 3.90 31.72
CA TYR A 105 3.70 4.62 31.00
C TYR A 105 3.27 6.04 30.61
N ALA A 106 2.05 6.18 30.08
CA ALA A 106 1.50 7.46 29.66
C ALA A 106 1.41 8.45 30.84
N LYS A 107 0.85 8.00 31.97
CA LYS A 107 0.55 8.82 33.15
C LYS A 107 1.75 9.08 34.06
N PHE A 108 2.59 8.08 34.32
CA PHE A 108 3.64 8.14 35.33
C PHE A 108 5.03 8.37 34.73
N LYS A 109 5.37 9.64 34.48
CA LYS A 109 6.69 10.04 33.94
C LYS A 109 7.88 9.44 34.70
N SER A 110 7.80 9.30 36.02
CA SER A 110 8.88 8.75 36.86
C SER A 110 9.14 7.26 36.63
N LEU A 111 8.20 6.51 36.06
CA LEU A 111 8.33 5.08 35.82
C LEU A 111 8.75 4.76 34.37
N ARG A 112 8.72 5.75 33.47
CA ARG A 112 9.02 5.55 32.04
C ARG A 112 10.38 4.92 31.78
N LEU A 113 11.41 5.37 32.50
CA LEU A 113 12.76 4.82 32.35
C LEU A 113 12.82 3.35 32.78
N HIS A 114 12.23 3.01 33.93
CA HIS A 114 12.17 1.63 34.44
C HIS A 114 11.42 0.71 33.48
N ILE A 115 10.22 1.13 33.03
CA ILE A 115 9.42 0.38 32.05
C ILE A 115 10.22 0.13 30.78
N HIS A 116 10.83 1.17 30.21
CA HIS A 116 11.62 1.06 29.00
C HIS A 116 12.80 0.10 29.18
N GLN A 117 13.56 0.21 30.27
CA GLN A 117 14.68 -0.69 30.56
C GLN A 117 14.24 -2.15 30.68
N GLN A 118 13.11 -2.41 31.35
CA GLN A 118 12.57 -3.77 31.49
C GLN A 118 12.10 -4.34 30.15
N PHE A 119 11.42 -3.54 29.31
CA PHE A 119 11.00 -3.97 27.98
C PHE A 119 12.21 -4.35 27.13
N VAL A 120 13.22 -3.48 27.07
CA VAL A 120 14.44 -3.74 26.31
C VAL A 120 15.16 -4.96 26.86
N HIS A 121 15.23 -5.14 28.18
CA HIS A 121 15.85 -6.30 28.81
C HIS A 121 15.16 -7.62 28.39
N LEU A 122 13.83 -7.70 28.47
CA LEU A 122 13.08 -8.90 28.08
C LEU A 122 13.25 -9.23 26.58
N LEU A 123 13.20 -8.21 25.71
CA LEU A 123 13.38 -8.41 24.27
C LEU A 123 14.81 -8.83 23.94
N MET A 124 15.82 -8.21 24.57
CA MET A 124 17.23 -8.59 24.41
C MET A 124 17.46 -10.02 24.90
N GLN A 125 16.90 -10.37 26.07
CA GLN A 125 16.96 -11.72 26.61
C GLN A 125 16.40 -12.73 25.61
N TYR A 126 15.22 -12.49 25.04
CA TYR A 126 14.63 -13.36 24.03
C TYR A 126 15.52 -13.54 22.79
N VAL A 127 16.15 -12.46 22.31
CA VAL A 127 17.10 -12.50 21.19
C VAL A 127 18.37 -13.29 21.55
N GLU A 128 18.97 -13.04 22.71
CA GLU A 128 20.21 -13.66 23.16
C GLU A 128 20.08 -15.16 23.39
N TYR A 129 18.94 -15.61 23.94
CA TYR A 129 18.61 -17.04 24.05
C TYR A 129 18.13 -17.65 22.71
N GLY A 130 18.33 -16.98 21.58
CA GLY A 130 18.03 -17.54 20.27
C GLY A 130 16.54 -17.71 19.98
N GLY A 131 15.66 -17.06 20.75
CA GLY A 131 14.22 -17.25 20.69
C GLY A 131 13.77 -18.62 21.19
N MET A 132 14.51 -19.26 22.10
CA MET A 132 14.08 -20.49 22.77
C MET A 132 12.81 -20.24 23.60
N GLY A 133 11.84 -21.14 23.49
CA GLY A 133 10.53 -21.01 24.15
C GLY A 133 9.47 -20.35 23.26
N TYR A 134 8.23 -20.41 23.72
CA TYR A 134 7.12 -19.78 23.00
C TYR A 134 7.17 -18.26 23.22
N PRO A 135 6.93 -17.42 22.19
CA PRO A 135 7.05 -15.95 22.28
C PRO A 135 5.87 -15.30 23.02
N TYR A 136 5.42 -15.88 24.14
CA TYR A 136 4.35 -15.30 24.95
C TYR A 136 4.76 -13.88 25.41
N GLY A 137 3.87 -12.91 25.21
CA GLY A 137 4.08 -11.52 25.60
C GLY A 137 4.95 -10.69 24.66
N ILE A 138 5.69 -11.29 23.72
CA ILE A 138 6.49 -10.52 22.74
C ILE A 138 5.60 -9.64 21.84
N PRO A 139 4.49 -10.13 21.23
CA PRO A 139 3.61 -9.27 20.45
C PRO A 139 3.08 -8.10 21.28
N ASP A 140 2.59 -8.39 22.50
CA ASP A 140 1.99 -7.43 23.42
C ASP A 140 3.00 -6.35 23.88
N LEU A 141 4.24 -6.76 24.18
CA LEU A 141 5.34 -5.84 24.51
C LEU A 141 5.66 -4.90 23.34
N LEU A 142 5.69 -5.43 22.12
CA LEU A 142 5.98 -4.66 20.91
C LEU A 142 4.84 -3.67 20.58
N GLU A 143 3.59 -4.01 20.85
CA GLU A 143 2.47 -3.07 20.69
C GLU A 143 2.61 -1.86 21.62
N VAL A 144 2.89 -2.10 22.91
CA VAL A 144 3.14 -1.02 23.86
C VAL A 144 4.40 -0.23 23.46
N LEU A 145 5.45 -0.92 23.02
CA LEU A 145 6.69 -0.29 22.59
C LEU A 145 6.50 0.59 21.35
N SER A 146 5.67 0.20 20.37
CA SER A 146 5.33 1.03 19.21
C SER A 146 4.70 2.36 19.67
N SER A 147 3.75 2.31 20.61
CA SER A 147 3.16 3.54 21.19
C SER A 147 4.22 4.42 21.87
N ILE A 148 5.14 3.81 22.62
CA ILE A 148 6.27 4.50 23.26
C ILE A 148 7.18 5.16 22.21
N ILE A 149 7.54 4.44 21.15
CA ILE A 149 8.40 4.92 20.08
C ILE A 149 7.78 6.13 19.41
N ARG A 150 6.47 6.15 19.13
CA ARG A 150 5.78 7.33 18.56
C ARG A 150 5.94 8.58 19.43
N GLY A 151 6.08 8.43 20.74
CA GLY A 151 6.34 9.51 21.70
C GLY A 151 7.78 10.03 21.74
N PHE A 152 8.74 9.38 21.08
CA PHE A 152 10.13 9.83 21.08
C PHE A 152 10.30 11.21 20.43
N THR A 153 11.12 12.06 21.06
CA THR A 153 11.52 13.35 20.52
C THR A 153 12.51 13.17 19.38
N THR A 154 12.46 14.09 18.40
CA THR A 154 13.42 14.18 17.30
C THR A 154 14.40 15.33 17.59
N PRO A 155 15.73 15.16 17.37
CA PRO A 155 16.40 13.96 16.85
C PRO A 155 16.40 12.79 17.85
N LEU A 156 16.40 11.57 17.31
CA LEU A 156 16.45 10.35 18.11
C LEU A 156 17.76 10.26 18.90
N GLN A 157 17.66 9.83 20.15
CA GLN A 157 18.83 9.61 21.00
C GLN A 157 19.63 8.35 20.56
N PRO A 158 20.95 8.29 20.81
CA PRO A 158 21.78 7.14 20.45
C PRO A 158 21.27 5.80 21.03
N ASP A 159 20.70 5.83 22.23
CA ASP A 159 20.14 4.64 22.87
C ASP A 159 18.91 4.12 22.12
N HIS A 160 18.09 5.01 21.53
CA HIS A 160 16.94 4.62 20.71
C HIS A 160 17.41 3.96 19.40
N ILE A 161 18.52 4.43 18.82
CA ILE A 161 19.11 3.81 17.63
C ILE A 161 19.67 2.43 18.00
N THR A 162 20.29 2.30 19.17
CA THR A 162 20.77 1.02 19.70
C THR A 162 19.62 0.02 19.88
N LEU A 163 18.48 0.46 20.43
CA LEU A 163 17.26 -0.34 20.54
C LEU A 163 16.81 -0.90 19.17
N LEU A 164 16.75 -0.06 18.14
CA LEU A 164 16.41 -0.51 16.79
C LEU A 164 17.42 -1.56 16.28
N MET A 165 18.72 -1.23 16.32
CA MET A 165 19.75 -2.01 15.64
C MET A 165 20.15 -3.30 16.37
N LYS A 166 20.11 -3.29 17.71
CA LYS A 166 20.59 -4.39 18.56
C LYS A 166 19.48 -5.22 19.17
N THR A 167 18.24 -4.74 19.17
CA THR A 167 17.11 -5.47 19.77
C THR A 167 16.00 -5.73 18.76
N LEU A 168 15.42 -4.69 18.15
CA LEU A 168 14.25 -4.86 17.27
C LEU A 168 14.58 -5.60 15.97
N LEU A 169 15.62 -5.20 15.25
CA LEU A 169 15.97 -5.88 13.99
C LEU A 169 16.35 -7.36 14.21
N PRO A 170 17.13 -7.74 15.23
CA PRO A 170 17.35 -9.14 15.58
C PRO A 170 16.10 -9.98 15.85
N LEU A 171 15.02 -9.41 16.38
CA LEU A 171 13.77 -10.14 16.57
C LEU A 171 13.21 -10.72 15.26
N ALA A 172 13.50 -10.11 14.11
CA ALA A 172 13.06 -10.61 12.81
C ALA A 172 13.58 -12.02 12.48
N LYS A 173 14.71 -12.43 13.08
CA LYS A 173 15.31 -13.76 12.86
C LYS A 173 14.54 -14.89 13.54
N HIS A 174 13.90 -14.61 14.67
CA HIS A 174 13.29 -15.61 15.55
C HIS A 174 11.84 -15.90 15.12
N ALA A 175 10.91 -16.22 16.02
CA ALA A 175 9.56 -16.70 15.70
C ALA A 175 8.62 -15.60 15.11
N LEU A 176 9.11 -14.84 14.11
CA LEU A 176 8.51 -13.66 13.50
C LEU A 176 7.04 -13.82 13.10
N VAL A 177 6.62 -15.03 12.71
CA VAL A 177 5.22 -15.30 12.32
C VAL A 177 4.23 -14.90 13.44
N HIS A 178 4.63 -14.96 14.71
CA HIS A 178 3.76 -14.65 15.84
C HIS A 178 3.67 -13.15 16.17
N TYR A 179 4.64 -12.33 15.76
CA TYR A 179 4.75 -10.92 16.17
C TYR A 179 5.19 -9.99 15.03
N HIS A 180 5.01 -10.41 13.78
CA HIS A 180 5.45 -9.64 12.60
C HIS A 180 4.83 -8.25 12.56
N GLN A 181 3.50 -8.15 12.69
CA GLN A 181 2.81 -6.87 12.59
C GLN A 181 3.28 -5.86 13.65
N PRO A 182 3.30 -6.17 14.97
CA PRO A 182 3.75 -5.19 15.96
C PRO A 182 5.25 -4.87 15.86
N LEU A 183 6.09 -5.83 15.43
CA LEU A 183 7.50 -5.54 15.14
C LEU A 183 7.64 -4.57 13.96
N LEU A 184 6.89 -4.78 12.89
CA LEU A 184 6.92 -3.94 11.71
C LEU A 184 6.49 -2.51 12.05
N LEU A 185 5.41 -2.35 12.83
CA LEU A 185 4.98 -1.05 13.35
C LEU A 185 6.08 -0.33 14.13
N CYS A 186 6.82 -1.04 14.98
CA CYS A 186 7.97 -0.45 15.69
C CYS A 186 9.06 0.04 14.71
N ILE A 187 9.40 -0.77 13.71
CA ILE A 187 10.43 -0.44 12.71
C ILE A 187 9.98 0.76 11.86
N THR A 188 8.73 0.79 11.40
CA THR A 188 8.19 1.89 10.60
C THR A 188 8.07 3.17 11.41
N ASP A 189 7.68 3.10 12.69
CA ASP A 189 7.63 4.26 13.58
C ASP A 189 9.03 4.89 13.78
N PHE A 190 10.08 4.07 13.85
CA PHE A 190 11.47 4.52 13.88
C PHE A 190 11.89 5.22 12.58
N VAL A 191 11.60 4.60 11.44
CA VAL A 191 11.95 5.15 10.11
C VAL A 191 11.18 6.43 9.83
N ALA A 192 9.90 6.53 10.23
CA ALA A 192 9.10 7.74 10.09
C ALA A 192 9.70 8.92 10.87
N LYS A 193 10.32 8.67 12.03
CA LYS A 193 11.02 9.71 12.80
C LYS A 193 12.40 10.08 12.25
N ALA A 194 13.11 9.12 11.66
CA ALA A 194 14.43 9.32 11.08
C ALA A 194 14.59 8.50 9.79
N PRO A 195 14.18 9.05 8.63
CA PRO A 195 14.21 8.33 7.35
C PRO A 195 15.59 7.85 6.91
N THR A 196 16.67 8.45 7.42
CA THR A 196 18.05 8.00 7.17
C THR A 196 18.35 6.60 7.73
N LEU A 197 17.58 6.11 8.71
CA LEU A 197 17.71 4.76 9.26
C LEU A 197 17.23 3.66 8.29
N SER A 198 16.40 4.02 7.30
CA SER A 198 15.86 3.08 6.30
C SER A 198 16.94 2.25 5.62
N SER A 199 18.06 2.86 5.22
CA SER A 199 19.17 2.17 4.58
C SER A 199 19.73 1.05 5.48
N ALA A 200 19.92 1.32 6.78
CA ALA A 200 20.44 0.33 7.72
C ALA A 200 19.44 -0.80 7.97
N VAL A 201 18.14 -0.47 8.08
CA VAL A 201 17.05 -1.46 8.24
C VAL A 201 16.99 -2.38 7.02
N VAL A 202 16.97 -1.82 5.81
CA VAL A 202 16.90 -2.59 4.56
C VAL A 202 18.14 -3.47 4.40
N GLU A 203 19.34 -2.95 4.67
CA GLU A 203 20.56 -3.75 4.61
C GLU A 203 20.54 -4.91 5.61
N TYR A 204 20.00 -4.70 6.81
CA TYR A 204 19.84 -5.76 7.78
C TYR A 204 18.91 -6.88 7.28
N LEU A 205 17.74 -6.51 6.75
CA LEU A 205 16.75 -7.47 6.23
C LEU A 205 17.30 -8.29 5.07
N LEU A 206 17.99 -7.64 4.13
CA LEU A 206 18.61 -8.32 2.99
C LEU A 206 19.78 -9.23 3.40
N THR A 207 20.55 -8.84 4.42
CA THR A 207 21.68 -9.65 4.93
C THR A 207 21.20 -10.89 5.69
N HIS A 208 20.08 -10.78 6.40
CA HIS A 208 19.53 -11.86 7.22
C HIS A 208 18.30 -12.50 6.61
N TRP A 209 18.31 -12.65 5.28
CA TRP A 209 17.17 -13.19 4.54
C TRP A 209 16.86 -14.64 4.93
N PRO A 210 15.58 -14.99 5.19
CA PRO A 210 15.20 -16.31 5.71
C PRO A 210 15.14 -17.37 4.59
N HIS A 211 16.29 -17.88 4.15
CA HIS A 211 16.35 -18.87 3.06
C HIS A 211 15.57 -20.17 3.30
N GLN A 212 15.37 -20.56 4.56
CA GLN A 212 14.74 -21.83 4.93
C GLN A 212 13.21 -21.75 5.15
N SER A 213 12.61 -20.57 5.14
CA SER A 213 11.18 -20.41 5.44
C SER A 213 10.52 -19.42 4.47
N THR A 214 9.69 -19.94 3.57
CA THR A 214 8.94 -19.14 2.59
C THR A 214 7.93 -18.22 3.27
N ALA A 215 7.29 -18.67 4.36
CA ALA A 215 6.43 -17.83 5.19
C ALA A 215 7.19 -16.60 5.71
N LYS A 216 8.41 -16.77 6.26
CA LYS A 216 9.23 -15.63 6.69
C LYS A 216 9.71 -14.76 5.53
N GLN A 217 9.99 -15.33 4.36
CA GLN A 217 10.37 -14.53 3.18
C GLN A 217 9.25 -13.57 2.79
N ILE A 218 7.99 -14.01 2.82
CA ILE A 218 6.82 -13.17 2.58
C ILE A 218 6.73 -12.05 3.64
N LEU A 219 6.95 -12.37 4.92
CA LEU A 219 6.95 -11.37 6.00
C LEU A 219 8.09 -10.34 5.86
N TYR A 220 9.27 -10.77 5.40
CA TYR A 220 10.37 -9.87 5.08
C TYR A 220 10.07 -9.00 3.85
N LEU A 221 9.38 -9.52 2.83
CA LEU A 221 8.89 -8.73 1.69
C LEU A 221 7.87 -7.67 2.13
N ASN A 222 6.94 -8.02 3.03
CA ASN A 222 6.01 -7.06 3.63
C ASN A 222 6.76 -5.94 4.36
N ALA A 223 7.74 -6.30 5.18
CA ALA A 223 8.55 -5.33 5.91
C ALA A 223 9.36 -4.41 4.98
N LEU A 224 9.93 -4.97 3.90
CA LEU A 224 10.63 -4.20 2.88
C LEU A 224 9.67 -3.22 2.18
N GLU A 225 8.47 -3.64 1.80
CA GLU A 225 7.49 -2.75 1.18
C GLU A 225 7.16 -1.57 2.09
N GLU A 226 6.67 -1.81 3.31
CA GLU A 226 6.23 -0.74 4.22
C GLU A 226 7.38 0.22 4.57
N VAL A 227 8.59 -0.29 4.81
CA VAL A 227 9.77 0.56 5.04
C VAL A 227 10.09 1.40 3.81
N LEU A 228 10.07 0.82 2.61
CA LEU A 228 10.39 1.52 1.37
C LEU A 228 9.31 2.53 0.97
N GLU A 229 8.05 2.33 1.35
CA GLU A 229 6.94 3.26 1.09
C GLU A 229 7.09 4.57 1.86
N ILE A 230 7.57 4.51 3.10
CA ILE A 230 7.81 5.70 3.93
C ILE A 230 9.21 6.29 3.75
N THR A 231 10.06 5.66 2.92
CA THR A 231 11.45 6.08 2.69
C THR A 231 11.55 6.97 1.46
N PRO A 232 11.97 8.24 1.60
CA PRO A 232 12.29 9.09 0.46
C PRO A 232 13.44 8.50 -0.36
N VAL A 233 13.37 8.63 -1.68
CA VAL A 233 14.36 8.08 -2.62
C VAL A 233 15.80 8.53 -2.36
N ASP A 234 15.99 9.72 -1.79
CA ASP A 234 17.30 10.30 -1.49
C ASP A 234 17.96 9.70 -0.23
N CYS A 235 17.17 9.07 0.64
CA CYS A 235 17.66 8.40 1.85
C CYS A 235 18.27 7.02 1.56
N LEU A 236 18.09 6.48 0.35
CA LEU A 236 18.65 5.20 -0.07
C LEU A 236 19.89 5.41 -0.94
N PRO A 237 21.10 5.01 -0.48
CA PRO A 237 22.30 5.04 -1.28
C PRO A 237 22.19 4.13 -2.51
N GLN A 238 22.91 4.50 -3.58
CA GLN A 238 22.93 3.72 -4.82
C GLN A 238 23.33 2.23 -4.64
N PRO A 239 24.32 1.88 -3.79
CA PRO A 239 24.64 0.47 -3.52
C PRO A 239 23.48 -0.31 -2.88
N THR A 240 22.74 0.32 -1.97
CA THR A 240 21.58 -0.29 -1.31
C THR A 240 20.44 -0.49 -2.32
N LYS A 241 20.19 0.48 -3.20
CA LYS A 241 19.23 0.35 -4.32
C LYS A 241 19.57 -0.84 -5.23
N ALA A 242 20.84 -1.00 -5.58
CA ALA A 242 21.30 -2.13 -6.39
C ALA A 242 21.10 -3.48 -5.68
N LYS A 243 21.40 -3.56 -4.37
CA LYS A 243 21.16 -4.78 -3.56
C LYS A 243 19.68 -5.13 -3.50
N ILE A 244 18.79 -4.17 -3.24
CA ILE A 244 17.34 -4.37 -3.25
C ILE A 244 16.91 -4.93 -4.61
N THR A 245 17.29 -4.27 -5.69
CA THR A 245 16.91 -4.66 -7.05
C THR A 245 17.36 -6.07 -7.39
N ALA A 246 18.62 -6.41 -7.11
CA ALA A 246 19.17 -7.74 -7.35
C ALA A 246 18.49 -8.81 -6.47
N HIS A 247 18.03 -8.44 -5.27
CA HIS A 247 17.30 -9.34 -4.39
C HIS A 247 15.87 -9.60 -4.88
N LEU A 248 15.16 -8.55 -5.32
CA LEU A 248 13.82 -8.69 -5.91
C LEU A 248 13.85 -9.52 -7.19
N ALA A 249 14.89 -9.37 -8.03
CA ALA A 249 15.12 -10.23 -9.20
C ALA A 249 15.14 -11.72 -8.83
N LYS A 250 15.90 -12.08 -7.78
CA LYS A 250 15.95 -13.46 -7.28
C LYS A 250 14.62 -13.95 -6.71
N CYS A 251 13.86 -13.06 -6.07
CA CYS A 251 12.54 -13.41 -5.52
C CYS A 251 11.51 -13.65 -6.63
N ILE A 252 11.57 -12.89 -7.74
CA ILE A 252 10.74 -13.10 -8.94
C ILE A 252 11.02 -14.47 -9.58
N GLU A 253 12.29 -14.88 -9.61
CA GLU A 253 12.71 -16.20 -10.12
C GLU A 253 12.49 -17.35 -9.12
N CYS A 254 11.97 -17.07 -7.92
CA CYS A 254 11.75 -18.08 -6.91
C CYS A 254 10.73 -19.12 -7.40
N VAL A 255 11.07 -20.41 -7.27
CA VAL A 255 10.17 -21.52 -7.63
C VAL A 255 8.90 -21.53 -6.76
N HIS A 256 8.98 -21.00 -5.55
CA HIS A 256 7.84 -20.94 -4.65
C HIS A 256 6.90 -19.80 -5.04
N PHE A 257 5.73 -20.15 -5.58
CA PHE A 257 4.82 -19.18 -6.21
C PHE A 257 4.44 -18.01 -5.29
N GLN A 258 4.20 -18.23 -3.99
CA GLN A 258 3.79 -17.14 -3.09
C GLN A 258 4.88 -16.07 -2.92
N VAL A 259 6.16 -16.44 -3.02
CA VAL A 259 7.28 -15.48 -2.89
C VAL A 259 7.40 -14.66 -4.18
N ALA A 260 7.34 -15.31 -5.33
CA ALA A 260 7.38 -14.66 -6.64
C ALA A 260 6.16 -13.75 -6.84
N GLU A 261 4.96 -14.25 -6.57
CA GLU A 261 3.71 -13.51 -6.62
C GLU A 261 3.75 -12.29 -5.71
N ARG A 262 4.11 -12.46 -4.43
CA ARG A 262 4.21 -11.35 -3.48
C ARG A 262 5.21 -10.28 -3.92
N THR A 263 6.32 -10.69 -4.53
CA THR A 263 7.33 -9.78 -5.07
C THR A 263 6.80 -8.99 -6.25
N LEU A 264 6.07 -9.64 -7.16
CA LEU A 264 5.44 -8.97 -8.31
C LEU A 264 4.36 -7.97 -7.86
N PHE A 265 3.66 -8.25 -6.76
CA PHE A 265 2.69 -7.33 -6.16
C PHE A 265 3.29 -6.00 -5.68
N LEU A 266 4.60 -5.90 -5.46
CA LEU A 266 5.24 -4.62 -5.10
C LEU A 266 5.03 -3.53 -6.16
N TRP A 267 4.78 -3.91 -7.42
CA TRP A 267 4.44 -2.97 -8.50
C TRP A 267 3.03 -2.39 -8.38
N ASN A 268 2.20 -2.85 -7.46
CA ASN A 268 0.90 -2.23 -7.20
C ASN A 268 1.00 -1.04 -6.24
N SER A 269 2.11 -0.89 -5.51
CA SER A 269 2.31 0.27 -4.64
C SER A 269 2.63 1.52 -5.45
N THR A 270 1.70 2.46 -5.45
CA THR A 270 1.89 3.77 -6.07
C THR A 270 3.01 4.56 -5.39
N GLN A 271 3.25 4.33 -4.10
CA GLN A 271 4.34 4.98 -3.37
C GLN A 271 5.69 4.46 -3.84
N LEU A 272 5.83 3.13 -4.01
CA LEU A 272 7.07 2.56 -4.53
C LEU A 272 7.38 3.04 -5.95
N ILE A 273 6.35 3.15 -6.80
CA ILE A 273 6.47 3.64 -8.19
C ILE A 273 6.79 5.13 -8.24
N ASN A 274 6.11 5.97 -7.46
CA ASN A 274 6.23 7.41 -7.65
C ASN A 274 7.34 8.03 -6.80
N HIS A 275 7.71 7.43 -5.66
CA HIS A 275 8.52 8.09 -4.64
C HIS A 275 9.71 7.27 -4.13
N SER A 276 9.86 5.99 -4.50
CA SER A 276 10.89 5.09 -3.95
C SER A 276 11.67 4.32 -5.04
N ILE A 277 11.94 3.03 -4.81
CA ILE A 277 12.85 2.19 -5.61
C ILE A 277 12.44 2.04 -7.08
N PHE A 278 11.14 2.11 -7.39
CA PHE A 278 10.62 2.00 -8.77
C PHE A 278 10.41 3.34 -9.46
N ASN A 279 10.89 4.44 -8.85
CA ASN A 279 10.79 5.78 -9.42
C ASN A 279 11.38 5.84 -10.86
N PRO A 280 10.68 6.50 -11.82
CA PRO A 280 11.16 6.67 -13.20
C PRO A 280 12.60 7.19 -13.33
N ARG A 281 13.08 7.98 -12.37
CA ARG A 281 14.46 8.49 -12.31
C ARG A 281 15.50 7.38 -12.18
N HIS A 282 15.14 6.23 -11.59
CA HIS A 282 16.03 5.09 -11.37
C HIS A 282 15.79 3.93 -12.33
N THR A 283 14.77 4.01 -13.21
CA THR A 283 14.41 2.93 -14.14
C THR A 283 15.59 2.46 -15.00
N ARG A 284 16.48 3.37 -15.44
CA ARG A 284 17.67 3.00 -16.24
C ARG A 284 18.64 2.08 -15.53
N GLN A 285 18.65 2.09 -14.20
CA GLN A 285 19.52 1.25 -13.37
C GLN A 285 18.80 -0.01 -12.88
N VAL A 286 17.49 0.12 -12.61
CA VAL A 286 16.65 -0.94 -12.03
C VAL A 286 16.20 -1.95 -13.09
N LEU A 287 15.70 -1.46 -14.23
CA LEU A 287 15.07 -2.30 -15.25
C LEU A 287 16.01 -3.34 -15.88
N PRO A 288 17.28 -3.04 -16.21
CA PRO A 288 18.19 -4.05 -16.77
C PRO A 288 18.45 -5.25 -15.85
N ILE A 289 18.29 -5.07 -14.53
CA ILE A 289 18.48 -6.13 -13.54
C ILE A 289 17.19 -6.97 -13.39
N LEU A 290 16.02 -6.32 -13.37
CA LEU A 290 14.74 -7.00 -13.16
C LEU A 290 14.18 -7.65 -14.44
N PHE A 291 14.44 -7.06 -15.60
CA PHE A 291 13.85 -7.50 -16.87
C PHE A 291 14.17 -8.95 -17.24
N PRO A 292 15.42 -9.46 -17.11
CA PRO A 292 15.71 -10.87 -17.34
C PRO A 292 14.89 -11.80 -16.44
N SER A 293 14.78 -11.47 -15.15
CA SER A 293 14.03 -12.25 -14.16
C SER A 293 12.53 -12.24 -14.43
N LEU A 294 11.97 -11.09 -14.80
CA LEU A 294 10.58 -10.97 -15.22
C LEU A 294 10.30 -11.81 -16.48
N MET A 295 11.21 -11.77 -17.45
CA MET A 295 11.09 -12.56 -18.67
C MET A 295 11.17 -14.06 -18.41
N ALA A 296 12.04 -14.49 -17.49
CA ALA A 296 12.12 -15.87 -17.03
C ALA A 296 10.81 -16.29 -16.34
N ALA A 297 10.34 -15.51 -15.36
CA ALA A 297 9.09 -15.79 -14.66
C ALA A 297 7.88 -15.88 -15.61
N PHE A 298 7.81 -15.00 -16.61
CA PHE A 298 6.76 -15.04 -17.63
C PHE A 298 6.83 -16.31 -18.51
N LYS A 299 8.02 -16.65 -19.02
CA LYS A 299 8.19 -17.73 -20.00
C LYS A 299 8.16 -19.12 -19.37
N THR A 300 8.77 -19.30 -18.21
CA THR A 300 9.12 -20.63 -17.69
C THR A 300 8.56 -20.95 -16.31
N HIS A 301 7.98 -19.99 -15.57
CA HIS A 301 7.43 -20.29 -14.25
C HIS A 301 6.25 -21.25 -14.34
N TRP A 302 6.18 -22.26 -13.47
CA TRP A 302 5.15 -23.31 -13.53
C TRP A 302 3.75 -22.80 -13.12
N HIS A 303 3.67 -21.81 -12.23
CA HIS A 303 2.42 -21.25 -11.71
C HIS A 303 1.82 -20.19 -12.65
N ALA A 304 0.58 -20.39 -13.11
CA ALA A 304 -0.08 -19.53 -14.10
C ALA A 304 -0.24 -18.07 -13.64
N THR A 305 -0.61 -17.83 -12.38
CA THR A 305 -0.77 -16.46 -11.86
C THR A 305 0.54 -15.68 -11.87
N VAL A 306 1.66 -16.33 -11.56
CA VAL A 306 2.98 -15.67 -11.57
C VAL A 306 3.34 -15.29 -13.01
N ARG A 307 3.10 -16.17 -13.99
CA ARG A 307 3.29 -15.86 -15.40
C ARG A 307 2.42 -14.67 -15.85
N MET A 308 1.16 -14.64 -15.43
CA MET A 308 0.22 -13.57 -15.75
C MET A 308 0.65 -12.22 -15.15
N LEU A 309 1.08 -12.21 -13.89
CA LEU A 309 1.58 -11.01 -13.21
C LEU A 309 2.91 -10.51 -13.79
N ALA A 310 3.75 -11.40 -14.32
CA ALA A 310 4.99 -11.06 -15.02
C ALA A 310 4.78 -10.68 -16.50
N HIS A 311 3.60 -10.94 -17.07
CA HIS A 311 3.26 -10.67 -18.47
C HIS A 311 3.22 -9.18 -18.90
N PRO A 312 2.83 -8.18 -18.07
CA PRO A 312 2.65 -6.81 -18.54
C PRO A 312 3.97 -6.04 -18.79
N VAL A 313 5.11 -6.74 -18.91
CA VAL A 313 6.41 -6.12 -19.16
C VAL A 313 6.51 -5.73 -20.63
N PRO A 314 6.69 -4.44 -20.96
CA PRO A 314 6.81 -3.99 -22.33
C PRO A 314 8.00 -4.64 -23.04
N THR A 315 7.78 -5.09 -24.27
CA THR A 315 8.85 -5.41 -25.22
C THR A 315 9.32 -4.13 -25.91
N ASP A 316 10.46 -4.17 -26.61
CA ASP A 316 10.99 -3.05 -27.39
C ASP A 316 10.04 -2.48 -28.46
N ARG A 317 8.94 -3.18 -28.76
CA ARG A 317 7.93 -2.78 -29.76
C ARG A 317 6.57 -2.43 -29.13
N THR A 318 6.12 -3.15 -28.10
CA THR A 318 4.74 -3.04 -27.58
C THR A 318 4.65 -3.38 -26.09
N LYS A 319 3.60 -2.92 -25.41
CA LYS A 319 3.24 -3.39 -24.04
C LYS A 319 2.70 -4.83 -24.00
N GLY A 320 2.80 -5.58 -25.11
CA GLY A 320 2.22 -6.93 -25.27
C GLY A 320 0.74 -6.91 -25.67
N VAL A 321 0.19 -8.10 -25.88
CA VAL A 321 -1.25 -8.33 -26.07
C VAL A 321 -1.92 -8.28 -24.70
N PHE A 322 -2.90 -7.40 -24.54
CA PHE A 322 -3.73 -7.33 -23.33
C PHE A 322 -4.97 -8.18 -23.49
N VAL A 323 -5.43 -8.73 -22.37
CA VAL A 323 -6.73 -9.37 -22.23
C VAL A 323 -7.48 -8.64 -21.12
N PHE A 324 -8.58 -7.97 -21.44
CA PHE A 324 -9.36 -7.21 -20.46
C PHE A 324 -10.85 -7.30 -20.77
N ARG A 325 -11.72 -7.07 -19.78
CA ARG A 325 -13.16 -6.97 -20.00
C ARG A 325 -13.56 -5.52 -20.30
N ASN A 326 -14.39 -5.32 -21.32
CA ASN A 326 -14.99 -4.01 -21.59
C ASN A 326 -16.26 -3.78 -20.74
N LEU A 327 -16.86 -2.59 -20.86
CA LEU A 327 -18.06 -2.18 -20.13
C LEU A 327 -19.30 -3.06 -20.39
N HIS A 328 -19.31 -3.82 -21.49
CA HIS A 328 -20.39 -4.74 -21.84
C HIS A 328 -20.11 -6.18 -21.38
N GLY A 329 -19.05 -6.39 -20.58
CA GLY A 329 -18.65 -7.71 -20.11
C GLY A 329 -17.97 -8.59 -21.16
N LEU A 330 -17.71 -8.08 -22.36
CA LEU A 330 -16.97 -8.80 -23.40
C LEU A 330 -15.47 -8.76 -23.13
N VAL A 331 -14.80 -9.88 -23.35
CA VAL A 331 -13.34 -9.97 -23.25
C VAL A 331 -12.71 -9.46 -24.54
N VAL A 332 -11.89 -8.43 -24.43
CA VAL A 332 -11.14 -7.80 -25.51
C VAL A 332 -9.69 -8.28 -25.46
N VAL A 333 -9.16 -8.62 -26.64
CA VAL A 333 -7.79 -9.11 -26.82
C VAL A 333 -7.08 -8.23 -27.84
N GLY A 334 -5.93 -7.64 -27.47
CA GLY A 334 -5.12 -6.82 -28.38
C GLY A 334 -4.23 -5.82 -27.64
N PRO A 335 -3.45 -4.97 -28.35
CA PRO A 335 -3.31 -4.89 -29.80
C PRO A 335 -2.18 -5.80 -30.34
N THR A 336 -2.10 -5.98 -31.67
CA THR A 336 -0.95 -6.63 -32.35
C THR A 336 0.21 -5.67 -32.67
N ALA A 337 -0.03 -4.37 -32.70
CA ALA A 337 0.97 -3.31 -32.90
C ALA A 337 2.05 -3.67 -33.94
N GLU A 338 1.57 -3.86 -35.15
CA GLU A 338 2.35 -4.13 -36.36
C GLU A 338 2.59 -2.81 -37.10
N ASP A 339 3.84 -2.57 -37.51
CA ASP A 339 4.16 -1.44 -38.37
C ASP A 339 3.77 -1.81 -39.81
N GLN A 340 3.10 -0.90 -40.52
CA GLN A 340 2.69 -1.11 -41.90
C GLN A 340 2.94 0.14 -42.75
N HIS A 341 3.09 -0.06 -44.07
CA HIS A 341 3.36 1.02 -45.02
C HIS A 341 2.09 1.73 -45.51
N SER A 342 0.94 1.03 -45.52
CA SER A 342 -0.33 1.62 -45.94
C SER A 342 -0.89 2.54 -44.86
N ARG A 343 -1.34 3.73 -45.26
CA ARG A 343 -2.03 4.69 -44.37
C ARG A 343 -3.53 4.43 -44.24
N GLU A 344 -4.06 3.50 -45.03
CA GLU A 344 -5.50 3.26 -45.15
C GLU A 344 -5.89 1.80 -44.86
N ASP A 345 -4.92 0.89 -44.84
CA ASP A 345 -5.18 -0.52 -44.57
C ASP A 345 -5.60 -0.71 -43.11
N THR A 346 -6.88 -0.98 -42.92
CA THR A 346 -7.52 -1.29 -41.63
C THR A 346 -8.07 -2.70 -41.63
N THR A 347 -7.48 -3.59 -42.44
CA THR A 347 -7.95 -4.97 -42.53
C THR A 347 -7.56 -5.79 -41.31
N ASN A 348 -8.43 -6.73 -40.94
CA ASN A 348 -8.12 -7.78 -39.97
C ASN A 348 -7.87 -9.07 -40.74
N THR A 349 -6.66 -9.61 -40.66
CA THR A 349 -6.34 -10.88 -41.31
C THR A 349 -6.67 -12.05 -40.39
N PRO A 350 -7.06 -13.23 -40.94
CA PRO A 350 -7.26 -14.45 -40.16
C PRO A 350 -6.03 -14.84 -39.32
N ASP A 351 -4.82 -14.58 -39.83
CA ASP A 351 -3.56 -14.87 -39.14
C ASP A 351 -3.35 -14.00 -37.90
N VAL A 352 -3.69 -12.71 -37.98
CA VAL A 352 -3.65 -11.78 -36.85
C VAL A 352 -4.65 -12.21 -35.77
N VAL A 353 -5.85 -12.61 -36.18
CA VAL A 353 -6.88 -13.14 -35.26
C VAL A 353 -6.41 -14.44 -34.60
N ALA A 354 -5.81 -15.35 -35.36
CA ALA A 354 -5.24 -16.60 -34.82
C ALA A 354 -4.12 -16.32 -33.82
N THR A 355 -3.24 -15.36 -34.12
CA THR A 355 -2.15 -14.92 -33.24
C THR A 355 -2.69 -14.35 -31.92
N LEU A 356 -3.67 -13.45 -32.00
CA LEU A 356 -4.33 -12.90 -30.81
C LEU A 356 -5.05 -13.98 -30.01
N ARG A 357 -5.71 -14.94 -30.66
CA ARG A 357 -6.38 -16.06 -29.99
C ARG A 357 -5.39 -16.98 -29.29
N ALA A 358 -4.24 -17.26 -29.90
CA ALA A 358 -3.17 -18.03 -29.28
C ALA A 358 -2.61 -17.30 -28.05
N ALA A 359 -2.31 -16.01 -28.17
CA ALA A 359 -1.87 -15.18 -27.05
C ALA A 359 -2.91 -15.12 -25.93
N ALA A 360 -4.19 -14.89 -26.26
CA ALA A 360 -5.28 -14.89 -25.30
C ALA A 360 -5.45 -16.22 -24.58
N SER A 361 -5.31 -17.34 -25.29
CA SER A 361 -5.42 -18.69 -24.72
C SER A 361 -4.24 -19.02 -23.79
N GLN A 362 -3.07 -18.45 -24.05
CA GLN A 362 -1.93 -18.55 -23.13
C GLN A 362 -2.15 -17.74 -21.84
N ILE A 363 -2.81 -16.58 -21.94
CA ILE A 363 -3.11 -15.71 -20.80
C ILE A 363 -4.29 -16.24 -19.99
N VAL A 364 -5.38 -16.62 -20.66
CA VAL A 364 -6.61 -17.16 -20.07
C VAL A 364 -7.04 -18.40 -20.86
N PRO A 365 -6.68 -19.63 -20.41
CA PRO A 365 -6.95 -20.87 -21.13
C PRO A 365 -8.42 -21.09 -21.51
N ALA A 366 -9.37 -20.61 -20.70
CA ALA A 366 -10.79 -20.71 -20.97
C ALA A 366 -11.23 -19.99 -22.27
N LEU A 367 -10.48 -18.96 -22.71
CA LEU A 367 -10.77 -18.25 -23.96
C LEU A 367 -10.53 -19.10 -25.21
N ALA A 368 -9.80 -20.21 -25.10
CA ALA A 368 -9.58 -21.13 -26.21
C ALA A 368 -10.90 -21.74 -26.73
N ALA A 369 -11.91 -21.87 -25.87
CA ALA A 369 -13.23 -22.39 -26.22
C ALA A 369 -14.24 -21.27 -26.58
N CYS A 370 -13.88 -20.00 -26.40
CA CYS A 370 -14.79 -18.89 -26.65
C CYS A 370 -14.87 -18.51 -28.14
N PRO A 371 -16.07 -18.17 -28.65
CA PRO A 371 -16.21 -17.63 -29.99
C PRO A 371 -15.73 -16.16 -30.05
N VAL A 372 -15.20 -15.77 -31.20
CA VAL A 372 -14.88 -14.35 -31.48
C VAL A 372 -16.17 -13.66 -31.89
N VAL A 373 -16.62 -12.70 -31.06
CA VAL A 373 -17.89 -11.99 -31.27
C VAL A 373 -17.73 -10.79 -32.21
N GLY A 374 -16.51 -10.28 -32.37
CA GLY A 374 -16.19 -9.20 -33.30
C GLY A 374 -14.69 -8.92 -33.34
N THR A 375 -14.24 -8.30 -34.43
CA THR A 375 -12.85 -7.86 -34.63
C THR A 375 -12.84 -6.41 -35.08
N TYR A 376 -11.81 -5.67 -34.69
CA TYR A 376 -11.60 -4.29 -35.13
C TYR A 376 -10.10 -4.05 -35.28
N ALA A 377 -9.74 -3.28 -36.31
CA ALA A 377 -8.40 -2.78 -36.53
C ALA A 377 -8.44 -1.25 -36.46
N GLY A 378 -7.32 -0.66 -36.06
CA GLY A 378 -7.19 0.78 -35.97
C GLY A 378 -5.76 1.19 -36.27
N LEU A 379 -5.63 2.18 -37.14
CA LEU A 379 -4.34 2.77 -37.47
C LEU A 379 -3.93 3.81 -36.46
N ARG A 380 -2.64 3.82 -36.15
CA ARG A 380 -2.03 4.82 -35.29
C ARG A 380 -0.97 5.54 -36.10
N PRO A 381 -0.96 6.88 -36.10
CA PRO A 381 0.10 7.63 -36.75
C PRO A 381 1.44 7.29 -36.08
N ALA A 382 2.36 6.78 -36.89
CA ALA A 382 3.71 6.44 -36.51
C ALA A 382 4.69 7.05 -37.51
N THR A 383 5.92 7.29 -37.05
CA THR A 383 7.05 7.76 -37.84
C THR A 383 8.14 6.69 -37.85
N GLU A 384 9.12 6.87 -38.75
CA GLU A 384 10.37 6.10 -38.79
C GLU A 384 11.20 6.24 -37.51
N HIS A 385 10.89 7.26 -36.70
CA HIS A 385 11.45 7.48 -35.36
C HIS A 385 10.48 7.04 -34.25
N ARG A 386 11.04 6.62 -33.11
CA ARG A 386 10.27 6.12 -31.95
C ARG A 386 9.66 7.22 -31.08
N ASP A 387 10.30 8.38 -31.02
CA ASP A 387 9.89 9.50 -30.15
C ASP A 387 8.80 10.36 -30.80
N TYR A 388 8.19 11.25 -30.01
CA TYR A 388 7.23 12.22 -30.54
C TYR A 388 7.94 13.19 -31.48
N HIS A 389 7.30 13.46 -32.61
CA HIS A 389 7.76 14.44 -33.58
C HIS A 389 6.98 15.73 -33.38
N ILE A 390 7.52 16.61 -32.54
CA ILE A 390 6.93 17.92 -32.26
C ILE A 390 7.91 19.01 -32.67
N ALA A 391 7.59 19.75 -33.74
CA ALA A 391 8.49 20.75 -34.31
C ALA A 391 7.71 21.93 -34.89
N ALA A 392 8.33 23.11 -34.91
CA ALA A 392 7.80 24.30 -35.58
C ALA A 392 8.48 24.48 -36.94
N ASP A 393 7.68 24.64 -38.00
CA ASP A 393 8.13 25.09 -39.31
C ASP A 393 7.80 26.58 -39.46
N GLY A 394 8.80 27.42 -39.24
CA GLY A 394 8.65 28.86 -39.32
C GLY A 394 8.39 29.39 -40.74
N ALA A 395 8.80 28.66 -41.78
CA ALA A 395 8.63 29.09 -43.18
C ALA A 395 7.18 28.92 -43.64
N HIS A 396 6.56 27.79 -43.28
CA HIS A 396 5.16 27.49 -43.61
C HIS A 396 4.16 27.92 -42.54
N GLN A 397 4.64 28.46 -41.43
CA GLN A 397 3.87 28.81 -40.25
C GLN A 397 3.10 27.66 -39.61
N TRP A 398 3.70 26.47 -39.56
CA TRP A 398 3.08 25.27 -39.02
C TRP A 398 3.74 24.80 -37.72
N VAL A 399 2.98 24.11 -36.89
CA VAL A 399 3.51 23.26 -35.84
C VAL A 399 3.09 21.82 -36.17
N VAL A 400 4.08 20.97 -36.35
CA VAL A 400 3.87 19.53 -36.56
C VAL A 400 3.83 18.87 -35.20
N VAL A 401 2.79 18.06 -34.97
CA VAL A 401 2.62 17.24 -33.77
C VAL A 401 2.27 15.83 -34.24
N GLY A 402 3.25 14.95 -34.35
CA GLY A 402 3.13 13.64 -34.97
C GLY A 402 3.95 12.55 -34.26
N GLY A 403 3.84 11.31 -34.73
CA GLY A 403 4.55 10.17 -34.15
C GLY A 403 4.06 9.75 -32.75
N ILE A 404 2.91 10.26 -32.31
CA ILE A 404 2.35 9.97 -30.99
C ILE A 404 1.55 8.67 -31.05
N ARG A 405 2.12 7.60 -30.47
CA ARG A 405 1.52 6.26 -30.43
C ARG A 405 0.51 6.12 -29.26
N SER A 406 0.68 5.10 -28.41
CA SER A 406 -0.29 4.71 -27.35
C SER A 406 -0.40 5.68 -26.17
N THR A 407 0.42 6.72 -26.13
CA THR A 407 0.54 7.67 -25.01
C THR A 407 -0.13 9.01 -25.27
N GLY A 408 -0.80 9.20 -26.41
CA GLY A 408 -1.31 10.52 -26.81
C GLY A 408 -2.27 11.16 -25.81
N VAL A 409 -3.20 10.38 -25.25
CA VAL A 409 -4.12 10.91 -24.22
C VAL A 409 -3.36 11.26 -22.94
N THR A 410 -2.51 10.36 -22.45
CA THR A 410 -1.75 10.55 -21.20
C THR A 410 -0.74 11.69 -21.30
N ALA A 411 -0.15 11.92 -22.47
CA ALA A 411 0.85 12.96 -22.71
C ALA A 411 0.25 14.29 -23.21
N SER A 412 -1.07 14.33 -23.46
CA SER A 412 -1.74 15.46 -24.13
C SER A 412 -1.45 16.82 -23.47
N LEU A 413 -1.49 16.90 -22.14
CA LEU A 413 -1.24 18.14 -21.40
C LEU A 413 0.21 18.62 -21.56
N GLY A 414 1.19 17.72 -21.44
CA GLY A 414 2.60 18.06 -21.63
C GLY A 414 2.93 18.43 -23.09
N ILE A 415 2.30 17.75 -24.05
CA ILE A 415 2.38 18.09 -25.47
C ILE A 415 1.82 19.49 -25.71
N ALA A 416 0.65 19.81 -25.14
CA ALA A 416 0.01 21.11 -25.27
C ALA A 416 0.90 22.23 -24.70
N GLU A 417 1.50 22.03 -23.53
CA GLU A 417 2.43 23.00 -22.92
C GLU A 417 3.66 23.22 -23.81
N TYR A 418 4.28 22.14 -24.29
CA TYR A 418 5.46 22.22 -25.16
C TYR A 418 5.15 22.92 -26.50
N VAL A 419 4.02 22.60 -27.12
CA VAL A 419 3.53 23.28 -28.32
C VAL A 419 3.27 24.77 -28.04
N GLY A 420 2.69 25.10 -26.88
CA GLY A 420 2.50 26.48 -26.44
C GLY A 420 3.82 27.25 -26.34
N GLN A 421 4.88 26.62 -25.82
CA GLN A 421 6.22 27.21 -25.77
C GLN A 421 6.81 27.42 -27.17
N LEU A 422 6.69 26.43 -28.07
CA LEU A 422 7.12 26.56 -29.46
C LEU A 422 6.42 27.72 -30.18
N ILE A 423 5.11 27.86 -29.99
CA ILE A 423 4.32 28.96 -30.54
C ILE A 423 4.78 30.30 -29.97
N GLY A 424 4.99 30.36 -28.65
CA GLY A 424 5.51 31.54 -27.95
C GLY A 424 6.87 31.99 -28.50
N ALA A 425 7.78 31.06 -28.75
CA ALA A 425 9.13 31.36 -29.23
C ALA A 425 9.18 31.70 -30.72
N TRP A 426 8.48 30.96 -31.58
CA TRP A 426 8.63 31.06 -33.04
C TRP A 426 7.61 31.98 -33.70
N PHE A 427 6.38 32.02 -33.20
CA PHE A 427 5.28 32.70 -33.86
C PHE A 427 4.93 34.03 -33.21
N ARG A 428 4.98 34.12 -31.87
CA ARG A 428 4.65 35.35 -31.14
C ARG A 428 5.46 36.59 -31.56
N PRO A 429 6.79 36.50 -31.81
CA PRO A 429 7.57 37.65 -32.32
C PRO A 429 7.17 38.05 -33.75
N ARG A 430 6.70 37.09 -34.56
CA ARG A 430 6.25 37.29 -35.95
C ARG A 430 4.77 37.70 -36.07
N LEU A 431 4.02 37.62 -34.97
CA LEU A 431 2.62 38.04 -34.83
C LEU A 431 2.48 39.43 -34.21
N ALA A 432 3.59 40.10 -33.87
CA ALA A 432 3.58 41.46 -33.34
C ALA A 432 2.82 42.40 -34.29
N GLY A 433 1.69 42.93 -33.83
CA GLY A 433 0.82 43.84 -34.60
C GLY A 433 -0.46 43.22 -35.16
N ARG A 434 -0.69 41.90 -35.01
CA ARG A 434 -2.01 41.31 -35.29
C ARG A 434 -2.84 41.26 -34.01
N HIS A 435 -4.11 41.68 -34.09
CA HIS A 435 -5.06 41.56 -33.00
C HIS A 435 -5.12 40.10 -32.54
N VAL A 436 -4.83 39.87 -31.26
CA VAL A 436 -5.18 38.61 -30.59
C VAL A 436 -6.71 38.58 -30.56
N ILE A 437 -7.31 37.76 -31.42
CA ILE A 437 -8.70 37.32 -31.19
C ILE A 437 -8.65 36.63 -29.83
N ALA A 438 -9.50 37.07 -28.90
CA ALA A 438 -9.54 36.50 -27.55
C ALA A 438 -9.46 34.97 -27.62
N PRO A 439 -8.68 34.31 -26.75
CA PRO A 439 -8.52 32.86 -26.80
C PRO A 439 -9.92 32.23 -26.79
N TYR A 440 -10.22 31.45 -27.83
CA TYR A 440 -11.48 30.76 -27.92
C TYR A 440 -11.61 29.83 -26.70
N VAL A 441 -12.59 30.11 -25.86
CA VAL A 441 -12.91 29.27 -24.72
C VAL A 441 -13.82 28.18 -25.24
N VAL A 442 -13.33 26.94 -25.25
CA VAL A 442 -14.15 25.79 -25.60
C VAL A 442 -15.35 25.76 -24.64
N PRO A 443 -16.59 25.74 -25.14
CA PRO A 443 -17.77 25.69 -24.28
C PRO A 443 -17.70 24.48 -23.37
N THR A 444 -18.18 24.66 -22.14
CA THR A 444 -18.31 23.58 -21.16
C THR A 444 -19.20 22.47 -21.70
N PHE A 445 -19.06 21.26 -21.14
CA PHE A 445 -19.90 20.14 -21.56
C PHE A 445 -21.40 20.39 -21.31
N GLN A 446 -21.74 21.20 -20.32
CA GLN A 446 -23.11 21.67 -20.10
C GLN A 446 -23.59 22.61 -21.22
N GLU A 447 -22.77 23.58 -21.64
CA GLU A 447 -23.10 24.51 -22.72
C GLU A 447 -23.21 23.79 -24.07
N LEU A 448 -22.31 22.83 -24.34
CA LEU A 448 -22.39 21.99 -25.53
C LEU A 448 -23.66 21.13 -25.54
N ALA A 449 -24.11 20.63 -24.38
CA ALA A 449 -25.33 19.84 -24.29
C ALA A 449 -26.58 20.66 -24.60
N MET A 450 -26.60 21.95 -24.24
CA MET A 450 -27.71 22.86 -24.57
C MET A 450 -27.81 23.12 -26.08
N GLN A 451 -26.68 23.11 -26.78
CA GLN A 451 -26.59 23.34 -28.22
C GLN A 451 -26.59 22.04 -29.05
N PHE A 452 -26.74 20.89 -28.38
CA PHE A 452 -26.67 19.56 -29.01
C PHE A 452 -28.03 19.12 -29.57
N ASP A 453 -28.08 18.87 -30.87
CA ASP A 453 -29.21 18.23 -31.53
C ASP A 453 -28.98 16.71 -31.60
N GLY A 454 -29.75 15.98 -30.80
CA GLY A 454 -29.68 14.51 -30.73
C GLY A 454 -30.15 13.79 -32.00
N THR A 455 -30.84 14.47 -32.93
CA THR A 455 -31.29 13.88 -34.19
C THR A 455 -30.21 13.94 -35.27
N SER A 456 -29.58 15.10 -35.44
CA SER A 456 -28.45 15.28 -36.36
C SER A 456 -27.10 14.89 -35.78
N ASN A 457 -27.02 14.62 -34.46
CA ASN A 457 -25.77 14.42 -33.71
C ASN A 457 -24.78 15.59 -33.88
N SER A 458 -25.30 16.81 -33.90
CA SER A 458 -24.50 18.01 -34.09
C SER A 458 -24.58 18.97 -32.90
N VAL A 459 -23.56 19.79 -32.70
CA VAL A 459 -23.59 20.92 -31.75
C VAL A 459 -23.43 22.21 -32.54
N THR A 460 -24.24 23.22 -32.21
CA THR A 460 -24.05 24.57 -32.74
C THR A 460 -23.13 25.36 -31.83
N ILE A 461 -22.01 25.83 -32.37
CA ILE A 461 -21.02 26.63 -31.66
C ILE A 461 -20.83 27.92 -32.46
N GLU A 462 -21.10 29.07 -31.84
CA GLU A 462 -20.98 30.39 -32.50
C GLU A 462 -21.73 30.48 -33.86
N GLY A 463 -22.86 29.78 -33.98
CA GLY A 463 -23.66 29.74 -35.20
C GLY A 463 -23.17 28.77 -36.29
N LEU A 464 -22.09 28.04 -36.04
CA LEU A 464 -21.59 26.97 -36.92
C LEU A 464 -22.01 25.59 -36.38
N VAL A 465 -22.43 24.71 -37.30
CA VAL A 465 -22.88 23.36 -36.96
C VAL A 465 -21.72 22.38 -37.07
N HIS A 466 -21.37 21.74 -35.95
CA HIS A 466 -20.29 20.77 -35.87
C HIS A 466 -20.84 19.36 -35.62
N GLN A 467 -20.43 18.38 -36.43
CA GLN A 467 -20.78 16.97 -36.22
C GLN A 467 -20.03 16.38 -35.03
N VAL A 468 -20.76 15.75 -34.10
CA VAL A 468 -20.19 15.01 -32.98
C VAL A 468 -19.97 13.56 -33.40
N THR A 469 -18.80 13.28 -33.96
CA THR A 469 -18.46 11.96 -34.50
C THR A 469 -18.16 10.92 -33.42
N HIS A 470 -17.67 11.35 -32.25
CA HIS A 470 -17.22 10.45 -31.19
C HIS A 470 -18.40 9.87 -30.36
N PRO A 471 -18.57 8.53 -30.26
CA PRO A 471 -19.74 7.91 -29.62
C PRO A 471 -19.92 8.24 -28.13
N LEU A 472 -18.84 8.27 -27.34
CA LEU A 472 -18.93 8.58 -25.90
C LEU A 472 -19.33 10.03 -25.66
N THR A 473 -18.88 10.93 -26.53
CA THR A 473 -19.22 12.36 -26.47
C THR A 473 -20.71 12.54 -26.76
N ARG A 474 -21.23 11.88 -27.81
CA ARG A 474 -22.68 11.87 -28.10
C ARG A 474 -23.49 11.34 -26.94
N TRP A 475 -23.09 10.21 -26.35
CA TRP A 475 -23.79 9.62 -25.21
C TRP A 475 -23.81 10.57 -23.99
N GLY A 476 -22.68 11.20 -23.69
CA GLY A 476 -22.58 12.17 -22.60
C GLY A 476 -23.49 13.39 -22.79
N LEU A 477 -23.48 13.97 -24.00
CA LEU A 477 -24.34 15.11 -24.35
C LEU A 477 -25.83 14.72 -24.31
N GLN A 478 -26.20 13.55 -24.84
CA GLN A 478 -27.58 13.03 -24.77
C GLN A 478 -28.05 12.82 -23.33
N LYS A 479 -27.18 12.32 -22.45
CA LYS A 479 -27.52 12.10 -21.04
C LYS A 479 -27.76 13.42 -20.32
N LEU A 480 -26.91 14.42 -20.56
CA LEU A 480 -27.08 15.76 -19.97
C LEU A 480 -28.32 16.47 -20.51
N LEU A 481 -28.61 16.34 -21.80
CA LEU A 481 -29.84 16.86 -22.42
C LEU A 481 -31.09 16.28 -21.74
N LYS A 482 -31.12 14.95 -21.51
CA LYS A 482 -32.23 14.29 -20.79
C LYS A 482 -32.36 14.76 -19.35
N GLN A 483 -31.24 14.84 -18.62
CA GLN A 483 -31.25 15.31 -17.22
C GLN A 483 -31.81 16.74 -17.10
N GLN A 484 -31.51 17.62 -18.05
CA GLN A 484 -32.05 18.98 -18.08
C GLN A 484 -33.54 19.04 -18.43
N GLN A 485 -34.01 18.19 -19.36
CA GLN A 485 -35.44 18.06 -19.67
C GLN A 485 -36.26 17.53 -18.48
N ASP A 486 -35.67 16.64 -17.68
CA ASP A 486 -36.31 16.11 -16.47
C ASP A 486 -36.32 17.13 -15.31
N THR A 487 -35.30 17.99 -15.19
CA THR A 487 -35.27 19.05 -14.16
C THR A 487 -36.16 20.25 -14.49
N SER A 488 -36.55 20.45 -15.75
CA SER A 488 -37.47 21.51 -16.17
C SER A 488 -38.95 21.08 -16.21
N ARG A 489 -39.24 19.81 -15.85
CA ARG A 489 -40.60 19.25 -15.66
C ARG A 489 -41.02 19.13 -14.19
N LEU A 490 -40.12 19.46 -13.26
CA LEU A 490 -40.37 19.69 -11.83
C LEU A 490 -40.46 21.20 -11.60
#